data_AF-A0A399F4X4-F1
#
_entry.id   AF-A0A399F4X4-F1
#
_cell.length_a   1.000
_cell.length_b   1.000
_cell.length_c   1.000
_cell.angle_alpha   90.00
_cell.angle_beta   90.00
_cell.angle_gamma   90.00
#
_symmetry.space_group_name_H-M   'P 1'
#
loop_
_entity.id
_entity.type
_entity.pdbx_description
1 polymer ?
#
loop_
_entity_poly.entity_id
_entity_poly.type
_entity_poly.pdbx_seq_one_letter_code
_entity_poly.pdbx_strand_id
1 'polypeptide(L)'
;MFGFFKRDEHVKPEGDRVLWVRVRLLKSGEIVELRLTKGGEISADEGGGYYVRKHIIGPKSLERATLEIWFNRAYKPTRKVVEGGELVPIREWK
;
A
#
# COMPACT_ATOMS: atom_id res chain seq x y z
N MET A 1 -8.97 27.96 -7.62
CA MET A 1 -8.28 27.57 -6.36
C MET A 1 -7.57 26.25 -6.62
N PHE A 2 -6.29 26.29 -6.98
CA PHE A 2 -5.52 25.11 -7.39
C PHE A 2 -4.97 24.41 -6.14
N GLY A 3 -5.70 23.43 -5.63
CA GLY A 3 -5.19 22.54 -4.60
C GLY A 3 -4.11 21.65 -5.22
N PHE A 4 -2.86 21.85 -4.82
CA PHE A 4 -1.76 20.96 -5.14
C PHE A 4 -2.13 19.55 -4.65
N PHE A 5 -2.40 18.63 -5.59
CA PHE A 5 -2.62 17.22 -5.28
C PHE A 5 -1.30 16.65 -4.76
N LYS A 6 -1.10 16.66 -3.44
CA LYS A 6 0.03 15.98 -2.81
C LYS A 6 -0.08 14.49 -3.15
N ARG A 7 0.86 13.99 -3.95
CA ARG A 7 0.99 12.55 -4.24
C ARG A 7 1.31 11.84 -2.92
N ASP A 8 0.75 10.65 -2.73
CA ASP A 8 1.07 9.84 -1.55
C ASP A 8 2.54 9.44 -1.58
N GLU A 9 3.20 9.42 -0.41
CA GLU A 9 4.63 9.11 -0.30
C GLU A 9 4.95 7.63 -0.49
N HIS A 10 3.98 6.73 -0.29
CA HIS A 10 4.21 5.29 -0.19
C HIS A 10 3.43 4.47 -1.22
N VAL A 11 2.33 5.02 -1.76
CA VAL A 11 1.48 4.35 -2.74
C VAL A 11 1.68 4.99 -4.12
N LYS A 12 2.28 4.23 -5.05
CA LYS A 12 2.56 4.68 -6.41
C LYS A 12 1.46 4.20 -7.37
N PRO A 13 0.65 5.09 -7.95
CA PRO A 13 -0.33 4.68 -8.97
C PRO A 13 0.37 4.29 -10.27
N GLU A 14 -0.16 3.25 -10.94
CA GLU A 14 0.19 2.86 -12.30
C GLU A 14 -1.09 2.75 -13.13
N GLY A 15 -1.26 3.69 -14.06
CA GLY A 15 -2.53 3.86 -14.78
C GLY A 15 -3.72 4.07 -13.82
N ASP A 16 -4.90 3.63 -14.26
CA ASP A 16 -6.14 3.90 -13.52
C ASP A 16 -6.47 2.84 -12.47
N ARG A 17 -5.98 1.61 -12.63
CA ARG A 17 -6.43 0.43 -11.86
C ARG A 17 -5.41 -0.14 -10.89
N VAL A 18 -4.13 0.23 -11.00
CA VAL A 18 -3.06 -0.41 -10.23
C VAL A 18 -2.45 0.58 -9.25
N LEU A 19 -2.18 0.10 -8.04
CA LEU A 19 -1.44 0.79 -7.00
C LEU A 19 -0.28 -0.10 -6.56
N TRP A 20 0.93 0.39 -6.67
CA TRP A 20 2.13 -0.26 -6.17
C TRP A 20 2.43 0.20 -4.75
N VAL A 21 2.90 -0.73 -3.93
CA VAL A 21 3.37 -0.49 -2.57
C VAL A 21 4.59 -1.37 -2.31
N ARG A 22 5.59 -0.86 -1.59
CA ARG A 22 6.73 -1.65 -1.12
C ARG A 22 6.74 -1.69 0.41
N VAL A 23 6.91 -2.88 0.97
CA VAL A 23 7.02 -3.11 2.42
C VAL A 23 8.40 -3.67 2.71
N ARG A 24 9.15 -3.02 3.61
CA ARG A 24 10.40 -3.55 4.16
C ARG A 24 10.05 -4.34 5.43
N LEU A 25 10.37 -5.63 5.42
CA LEU A 25 10.15 -6.52 6.57
C LEU A 25 11.13 -6.18 7.69
N LEU A 26 10.62 -6.17 8.93
CA LEU A 26 11.33 -5.55 10.06
C LEU A 26 12.60 -6.31 10.47
N LYS A 27 12.57 -7.63 10.49
CA LYS A 27 13.70 -8.46 10.98
C LYS A 27 14.73 -8.72 9.91
N SER A 28 14.30 -9.02 8.69
CA SER A 28 15.17 -9.40 7.58
C SER A 28 15.64 -8.21 6.75
N GLY A 29 14.93 -7.08 6.79
CA GLY A 29 15.14 -5.95 5.88
C GLY A 29 14.73 -6.26 4.43
N GLU A 30 14.15 -7.43 4.16
CA GLU A 30 13.68 -7.83 2.83
C GLU A 30 12.57 -6.88 2.37
N ILE A 31 12.69 -6.37 1.13
CA ILE A 31 11.64 -5.53 0.54
C ILE A 31 10.75 -6.40 -0.33
N VAL A 32 9.46 -6.42 0.00
CA VAL A 32 8.41 -7.08 -0.79
C VAL A 32 7.61 -6.03 -1.53
N GLU A 33 7.53 -6.18 -2.85
CA GLU A 33 6.70 -5.33 -3.72
C GLU A 33 5.31 -5.94 -3.89
N LEU A 34 4.28 -5.09 -3.74
CA LEU A 34 2.88 -5.48 -3.77
C LEU A 34 2.18 -4.69 -4.86
N ARG A 35 1.49 -5.42 -5.74
CA ARG A 35 0.56 -4.87 -6.73
C ARG A 35 -0.85 -4.97 -6.19
N LEU A 36 -1.54 -3.84 -6.06
CA LEU A 36 -2.93 -3.78 -5.61
C LEU A 36 -3.83 -3.30 -6.75
N THR A 37 -4.85 -4.08 -7.06
CA THR A 37 -5.77 -3.83 -8.18
C THR A 37 -7.12 -3.30 -7.68
N LYS A 38 -7.50 -2.10 -8.13
CA LYS A 38 -8.81 -1.50 -7.85
C LYS A 38 -9.92 -2.40 -8.42
N GLY A 39 -10.89 -2.74 -7.58
CA GLY A 39 -12.01 -3.60 -7.93
C GLY A 39 -11.70 -5.10 -8.02
N GLY A 40 -10.43 -5.51 -7.82
CA GLY A 40 -10.05 -6.93 -7.73
C GLY A 40 -9.61 -7.33 -6.32
N GLU A 41 -8.82 -6.48 -5.67
CA GLU A 41 -8.23 -6.77 -4.35
C GLU A 41 -8.66 -5.76 -3.27
N ILE A 42 -9.15 -4.61 -3.71
CA ILE A 42 -9.58 -3.51 -2.85
C ILE A 42 -11.09 -3.58 -2.69
N SER A 43 -11.55 -3.75 -1.45
CA SER A 43 -12.96 -3.87 -1.10
C SER A 43 -13.57 -2.52 -0.75
N ALA A 44 -14.90 -2.41 -0.88
CA ALA A 44 -15.64 -1.29 -0.33
C ALA A 44 -15.56 -1.34 1.20
N ASP A 45 -15.38 -0.16 1.82
CA ASP A 45 -15.41 0.01 3.27
C ASP A 45 -16.78 0.54 3.70
N GLU A 46 -17.29 0.09 4.86
CA GLU A 46 -18.63 0.42 5.36
C GLU A 46 -18.87 1.94 5.50
N GLY A 47 -17.81 2.72 5.76
CA GLY A 47 -17.86 4.19 5.84
C GLY A 47 -17.96 4.91 4.49
N GLY A 48 -18.10 4.18 3.38
CA GLY A 48 -18.22 4.76 2.04
C GLY A 48 -16.88 5.15 1.43
N GLY A 49 -15.84 4.34 1.65
CA GLY A 49 -14.52 4.43 1.04
C GLY A 49 -14.06 3.06 0.53
N TYR A 50 -12.75 2.82 0.56
CA TYR A 50 -12.19 1.52 0.21
C TYR A 50 -11.17 1.04 1.23
N TYR A 51 -10.97 -0.26 1.30
CA TYR A 51 -10.06 -0.91 2.22
C TYR A 51 -9.35 -2.09 1.55
N VAL A 52 -8.11 -2.32 1.93
CA VAL A 52 -7.34 -3.53 1.55
C VAL A 52 -6.52 -4.00 2.73
N ARG A 53 -6.51 -5.33 2.93
CA ARG A 53 -5.64 -6.05 3.85
C ARG A 53 -4.86 -7.10 3.08
N LYS A 54 -3.53 -7.05 3.17
CA LYS A 54 -2.62 -8.01 2.54
C LYS A 54 -1.74 -8.66 3.56
N HIS A 55 -1.74 -9.98 3.57
CA HIS A 55 -0.76 -10.78 4.29
C HIS A 55 0.45 -10.97 3.38
N ILE A 56 1.63 -10.71 3.92
CA ILE A 56 2.89 -10.67 3.18
C ILE A 56 3.76 -11.76 3.78
N ILE A 57 4.38 -12.55 2.90
CA ILE A 57 5.41 -13.51 3.26
C ILE A 57 6.64 -13.16 2.42
N GLY A 58 7.75 -12.86 3.10
CA GLY A 58 9.03 -12.62 2.45
C GLY A 58 9.48 -13.88 1.70
N PRO A 59 9.68 -13.83 0.37
CA PRO A 59 10.03 -15.03 -0.38
C PRO A 59 11.41 -15.60 -0.01
N LYS A 60 12.33 -14.78 0.52
CA LYS A 60 13.66 -15.24 0.96
C LYS A 60 13.70 -15.54 2.44
N SER A 61 13.14 -14.66 3.27
CA SER A 61 13.23 -14.75 4.74
C SER A 61 12.11 -15.58 5.38
N LEU A 62 11.00 -15.80 4.67
CA LEU A 62 9.74 -16.32 5.20
C LEU A 62 9.15 -15.51 6.36
N GLU A 63 9.66 -14.29 6.57
CA GLU A 63 9.13 -13.36 7.54
C GLU A 63 7.73 -12.90 7.12
N ARG A 64 6.86 -12.70 8.11
CA ARG A 64 5.46 -12.34 7.89
C ARG A 64 5.23 -10.88 8.26
N ALA A 65 4.44 -10.20 7.44
CA ALA A 65 3.92 -8.87 7.72
C ALA A 65 2.47 -8.74 7.25
N THR A 66 1.77 -7.73 7.77
CA THR A 66 0.41 -7.39 7.32
C THR A 66 0.40 -5.93 6.90
N LEU A 67 -0.09 -5.66 5.69
CA LEU A 67 -0.35 -4.31 5.19
C LEU A 67 -1.85 -4.04 5.19
N GLU A 68 -2.25 -2.92 5.76
CA GLU A 68 -3.61 -2.40 5.72
C GLU A 68 -3.63 -0.97 5.20
N ILE A 69 -4.48 -0.70 4.20
CA ILE A 69 -4.66 0.64 3.63
C ILE A 69 -6.14 0.94 3.53
N TRP A 70 -6.52 2.11 4.05
CA TRP A 70 -7.83 2.72 3.84
C TRP A 70 -7.69 3.82 2.81
N PHE A 71 -8.70 3.96 1.98
CA PHE A 71 -8.80 4.97 0.94
C PHE A 71 -10.14 5.70 1.04
N ASN A 72 -10.15 6.94 0.56
CA ASN A 72 -11.40 7.64 0.30
C ASN A 72 -12.06 7.15 -1.02
N ARG A 73 -13.24 7.68 -1.35
CA ARG A 73 -13.99 7.37 -2.60
C ARG A 73 -13.20 7.58 -3.89
N ALA A 74 -12.16 8.42 -3.87
CA ALA A 74 -11.30 8.67 -5.02
C ALA A 74 -10.07 7.74 -5.05
N TYR A 75 -10.05 6.67 -4.26
CA TYR A 75 -8.90 5.77 -4.07
C TYR A 75 -7.62 6.48 -3.60
N LYS A 76 -7.74 7.61 -2.90
CA LYS A 76 -6.59 8.26 -2.26
C LYS A 76 -6.38 7.65 -0.87
N PRO A 77 -5.16 7.20 -0.52
CA PRO A 77 -4.88 6.67 0.81
C PRO A 77 -5.20 7.71 1.90
N THR A 78 -5.90 7.27 2.94
CA THR A 78 -6.26 8.10 4.11
C THR A 78 -5.60 7.59 5.38
N ARG A 79 -5.39 6.27 5.48
CA ARG A 79 -4.69 5.62 6.59
C ARG A 79 -3.90 4.43 6.06
N LYS A 80 -2.72 4.20 6.63
CA LYS A 80 -1.85 3.07 6.30
C LYS A 80 -1.32 2.48 7.61
N VAL A 81 -1.38 1.16 7.75
CA VAL A 81 -0.85 0.43 8.89
C VAL A 81 -0.04 -0.74 8.35
N VAL A 82 1.14 -0.96 8.92
CA VAL A 82 1.95 -2.14 8.65
C VAL A 82 2.30 -2.78 9.98
N GLU A 83 2.01 -4.07 10.09
CA GLU A 83 2.47 -4.91 11.19
C GLU A 83 3.61 -5.80 10.69
N GLY A 84 4.72 -5.88 11.44
CA GLY A 84 5.88 -6.69 11.05
C GLY A 84 6.78 -6.07 9.97
N GLY A 85 6.63 -4.78 9.68
CA GLY A 85 7.44 -4.07 8.69
C GLY A 85 7.12 -2.58 8.62
N GLU A 86 7.67 -1.93 7.61
CA GLU A 86 7.46 -0.52 7.32
C GLU A 86 7.24 -0.28 5.82
N LEU A 87 6.51 0.80 5.48
CA LEU A 87 6.35 1.20 4.08
C LEU A 87 7.63 1.85 3.57
N VAL A 88 8.05 1.46 2.36
CA VAL A 88 9.20 2.08 1.70
C VAL A 88 8.74 3.30 0.90
N PRO A 89 9.25 4.51 1.19
CA PRO A 89 8.92 5.71 0.44
C PRO A 89 9.24 5.56 -1.05
N ILE A 90 8.38 6.07 -1.93
CA ILE A 90 8.53 5.99 -3.40
C ILE A 90 9.86 6.61 -3.86
N ARG A 91 10.36 7.62 -3.15
CA ARG A 91 11.66 8.25 -3.43
C ARG A 91 12.87 7.30 -3.27
N GLU A 92 12.70 6.20 -2.54
CA GLU A 92 13.73 5.16 -2.35
C GLU A 92 13.62 4.04 -3.40
N TRP A 93 12.62 4.09 -4.29
CA TRP A 93 12.43 3.06 -5.31
C TRP A 93 13.36 3.33 -6.48
N LYS A 94 14.50 2.64 -6.48
CA LYS A 94 15.38 2.53 -7.65
C LYS A 94 14.77 1.59 -8.69
#